data_AF-A0A0V0R960-F1
#
_entry.id   AF-A0A0V0R960-F1
#
_cell.length_a   1.000
_cell.length_b   1.000
_cell.length_c   1.000
_cell.angle_alpha   90.00
_cell.angle_beta   90.00
_cell.angle_gamma   90.00
#
_symmetry.space_group_name_H-M   'P 1'
#
loop_
_entity.id
_entity.type
_entity.pdbx_description
1 polymer ?
#
loop_
_entity_poly.entity_id
_entity_poly.type
_entity_poly.pdbx_seq_one_letter_code
_entity_poly.pdbx_strand_id
1 'polypeptide(L)'
;MPVKRRNGGRSKKNRGHTNPVNCLNCHRLVPKDKAIKRFLVKDMVDASSKRDINEALAFNYMVIPKIYVKNQYCISCAIHSRVVRVRSTNDRKIRQIPRRAAPKAKEQAK
;
A
#
# COMPACT_ATOMS: atom_id res chain seq x y z
N MET A 1 -1.73 -31.89 11.04
CA MET A 1 -2.47 -30.65 10.71
C MET A 1 -2.17 -30.22 9.27
N PRO A 2 -3.18 -29.92 8.43
CA PRO A 2 -2.95 -29.49 7.05
C PRO A 2 -2.33 -28.09 6.98
N VAL A 3 -1.30 -27.92 6.14
CA VAL A 3 -0.61 -26.63 5.95
C VAL A 3 -1.27 -25.85 4.81
N LYS A 4 -2.03 -24.80 5.15
CA LYS A 4 -2.72 -23.95 4.15
C LYS A 4 -1.78 -23.19 3.21
N ARG A 5 -0.56 -22.84 3.65
CA ARG A 5 0.43 -22.07 2.87
C ARG A 5 1.83 -22.60 3.12
N ARG A 6 2.59 -22.91 2.06
CA ARG A 6 4.00 -23.37 2.13
C ARG A 6 4.93 -22.44 2.93
N ASN A 7 4.61 -21.14 3.01
CA ASN A 7 5.40 -20.15 3.74
C ASN A 7 4.89 -19.85 5.16
N GLY A 8 3.88 -20.56 5.66
CA GLY A 8 3.25 -20.27 6.96
C GLY A 8 2.61 -18.88 7.06
N GLY A 9 2.42 -18.17 5.93
CA GLY A 9 1.93 -16.79 5.89
C GLY A 9 2.99 -15.72 6.19
N ARG A 10 4.29 -16.04 6.08
CA ARG A 10 5.40 -15.10 6.33
C ARG A 10 6.47 -15.18 5.25
N SER A 11 7.31 -14.15 5.14
CA SER A 11 8.54 -14.16 4.30
C SER A 11 9.80 -14.57 5.06
N LYS A 12 9.66 -15.23 6.21
CA LYS A 12 10.77 -15.68 7.06
C LYS A 12 11.41 -16.94 6.45
N LYS A 13 12.68 -16.84 6.03
CA LYS A 13 13.52 -17.93 5.50
C LYS A 13 14.94 -17.79 6.07
N ASN A 14 15.55 -18.92 6.44
CA ASN A 14 16.90 -19.05 7.03
C ASN A 14 17.21 -18.05 8.15
N ARG A 15 16.20 -17.74 8.99
CA ARG A 15 16.30 -16.76 10.09
C ARG A 15 15.52 -17.25 11.30
N GLY A 16 16.05 -17.07 12.49
CA GLY A 16 15.44 -17.47 13.77
C GLY A 16 14.40 -16.48 14.30
N HIS A 17 14.71 -15.18 14.35
CA HIS A 17 13.80 -14.13 14.83
C HIS A 17 13.80 -12.93 13.86
N THR A 18 12.71 -12.16 13.85
CA THR A 18 12.64 -10.90 13.11
C THR A 18 11.94 -9.84 13.92
N ASN A 19 12.49 -8.63 13.92
CA ASN A 19 11.99 -7.52 14.73
C ASN A 19 10.51 -7.25 14.41
N PRO A 20 9.66 -7.06 15.43
CA PRO A 20 8.28 -6.70 15.24
C PRO A 20 8.15 -5.25 14.79
N VAL A 21 6.98 -4.93 14.25
CA VAL A 21 6.54 -3.60 13.83
C VAL A 21 5.11 -3.38 14.30
N ASN A 22 4.76 -2.13 14.57
CA ASN A 22 3.43 -1.77 15.04
C ASN A 22 2.50 -1.59 13.83
N CYS A 23 1.28 -2.12 13.94
CA CYS A 23 0.24 -1.87 12.96
C CYS A 23 -0.22 -0.40 13.02
N LEU A 24 -0.41 0.25 11.87
CA LEU A 24 -0.86 1.65 11.79
C LEU A 24 -2.20 1.90 12.51
N ASN A 25 -3.20 1.03 12.32
CA ASN A 25 -4.55 1.30 12.83
C ASN A 25 -4.79 0.85 14.28
N CYS A 26 -4.29 -0.32 14.66
CA CYS A 26 -4.57 -0.93 15.97
C CYS A 26 -3.35 -1.01 16.88
N HIS A 27 -2.19 -0.48 16.46
CA HIS A 27 -0.91 -0.52 17.16
C HIS A 27 -0.40 -1.90 17.59
N ARG A 28 -1.09 -2.98 17.21
CA ARG A 28 -0.68 -4.36 17.50
C ARG A 28 0.72 -4.65 16.96
N LEU A 29 1.54 -5.27 17.80
CA LEU A 29 2.84 -5.82 17.41
C LEU A 29 2.68 -7.00 16.44
N VAL A 30 3.33 -6.90 15.29
CA VAL A 30 3.35 -7.94 14.25
C VAL A 30 4.77 -8.12 13.76
N PRO A 31 5.27 -9.36 13.53
CA PRO A 31 6.58 -9.56 12.96
C PRO A 31 6.72 -8.86 11.59
N LYS A 32 7.86 -8.21 11.33
CA LYS A 32 8.13 -7.49 10.06
C LYS A 32 7.91 -8.33 8.80
N ASP A 33 8.07 -9.65 8.86
CA ASP A 33 7.85 -10.58 7.73
C ASP A 33 6.38 -10.97 7.49
N LYS A 34 5.51 -10.66 8.47
CA LYS A 34 4.08 -10.96 8.43
C LYS A 34 3.25 -9.69 8.16
N ALA A 35 3.80 -8.53 8.48
CA ALA A 35 3.15 -7.24 8.26
C ALA A 35 2.93 -6.97 6.76
N ILE A 36 1.73 -6.48 6.43
CA ILE A 36 1.38 -6.07 5.07
C ILE A 36 1.87 -4.64 4.88
N LYS A 37 2.84 -4.47 3.98
CA LYS A 37 3.49 -3.18 3.72
C LYS A 37 2.90 -2.56 2.46
N ARG A 38 2.51 -1.29 2.54
CA ARG A 38 2.05 -0.48 1.41
C ARG A 38 2.78 0.85 1.44
N PHE A 39 3.48 1.16 0.36
CA PHE A 39 4.08 2.47 0.19
C PHE A 39 3.04 3.36 -0.48
N LEU A 40 2.71 4.46 0.18
CA LEU A 40 1.84 5.51 -0.34
C LEU A 40 2.71 6.70 -0.68
N VAL A 41 2.67 7.08 -1.95
CA VAL A 41 3.16 8.36 -2.43
C VAL A 41 1.93 9.18 -2.74
N LYS A 42 1.75 10.28 -2.03
CA LYS A 42 0.65 11.21 -2.23
C LYS A 42 1.23 12.59 -2.39
N ASP A 43 0.60 13.43 -3.20
CA ASP A 43 0.95 14.85 -3.16
C ASP A 43 0.53 15.41 -1.80
N MET A 44 1.27 16.41 -1.31
CA MET A 44 0.95 17.06 -0.04
C MET A 44 -0.42 17.75 -0.06
N VAL A 45 -0.84 18.19 -1.25
CA VAL A 45 -2.09 18.89 -1.52
C VAL A 45 -3.02 17.97 -2.32
N ASP A 46 -4.32 18.02 -2.01
CA ASP A 46 -5.36 17.35 -2.81
C ASP A 46 -5.44 17.92 -4.24
N ALA A 47 -5.88 17.09 -5.20
CA ALA A 47 -5.94 17.47 -6.61
C ALA A 47 -6.84 18.67 -6.90
N SER A 48 -7.92 18.86 -6.13
CA SER A 48 -8.86 19.99 -6.29
C SER A 48 -8.20 21.33 -5.93
N SER A 49 -7.56 21.41 -4.76
CA SER A 49 -6.92 22.61 -4.23
C SER A 49 -5.62 23.00 -4.95
N LYS A 50 -5.10 22.18 -5.87
CA LYS A 50 -3.87 22.51 -6.61
C LYS A 50 -4.02 23.78 -7.46
N ARG A 51 -5.22 24.03 -8.01
CA ARG A 51 -5.47 25.21 -8.85
C ARG A 51 -5.37 26.48 -8.01
N ASP A 52 -6.10 26.51 -6.90
CA ASP A 52 -6.14 27.65 -5.99
C ASP A 52 -4.75 27.99 -5.43
N ILE A 53 -3.96 26.96 -5.07
CA ILE A 53 -2.59 27.16 -4.58
C ILE A 53 -1.66 27.68 -5.69
N ASN A 54 -1.83 27.22 -6.93
CA ASN A 54 -1.05 27.71 -8.07
C ASN A 54 -1.39 29.16 -8.44
N GLU A 55 -2.65 29.57 -8.29
CA GLU A 55 -3.08 30.96 -8.51
C GLU A 55 -2.60 31.90 -7.39
N ALA A 56 -2.55 31.41 -6.15
CA ALA A 56 -2.10 32.19 -4.99
C ALA A 56 -0.57 32.24 -4.81
N LEU A 57 0.19 31.51 -5.62
CA LEU A 57 1.64 31.40 -5.49
C LEU A 57 2.33 32.70 -5.95
N ALA A 58 3.26 33.21 -5.13
CA ALA A 58 4.09 34.35 -5.50
C ALA A 58 5.09 34.04 -6.64
N PHE A 59 5.34 32.75 -6.92
CA PHE A 59 6.25 32.28 -7.96
C PHE A 59 5.46 31.69 -9.13
N ASN A 60 5.90 31.97 -10.37
CA ASN A 60 5.25 31.51 -11.60
C ASN A 60 5.15 29.97 -11.73
N TYR A 61 6.03 29.22 -11.06
CA TYR A 61 6.00 27.76 -11.08
C TYR A 61 6.63 27.16 -9.82
N MET A 62 5.88 26.32 -9.12
CA MET A 62 6.40 25.52 -8.02
C MET A 62 5.91 24.07 -8.13
N VAL A 63 6.82 23.12 -7.89
CA VAL A 63 6.46 21.71 -7.82
C VAL A 63 5.94 21.41 -6.41
N ILE A 64 4.67 20.99 -6.33
CA ILE A 64 4.07 20.58 -5.05
C ILE A 64 4.82 19.35 -4.52
N PRO A 65 5.33 19.38 -3.27
CA PRO A 65 6.05 18.26 -2.69
C PRO A 65 5.15 17.05 -2.44
N LYS A 66 5.78 15.88 -2.32
CA LYS A 66 5.09 14.59 -2.09
C LYS A 66 5.34 14.08 -0.68
N ILE A 67 4.31 13.50 -0.08
CA ILE A 67 4.36 12.78 1.18
C ILE A 67 4.63 11.30 0.89
N TYR A 68 5.64 10.76 1.56
CA TYR A 68 6.05 9.36 1.47
C TYR A 68 5.71 8.64 2.77
N VAL A 69 4.74 7.72 2.72
CA VAL A 69 4.32 6.96 3.90
C VAL A 69 4.43 5.47 3.66
N LYS A 70 5.15 4.79 4.55
CA LYS A 70 5.23 3.32 4.56
C LYS A 70 4.23 2.74 5.56
N ASN A 71 3.02 2.50 5.10
CA ASN A 71 1.99 1.90 5.93
C ASN A 71 2.29 0.42 6.19
N GLN A 72 2.16 0.01 7.45
CA GLN A 72 2.38 -1.36 7.90
C GLN A 72 1.15 -1.83 8.67
N TYR A 73 0.52 -2.90 8.20
CA TYR A 73 -0.73 -3.39 8.76
C TYR A 73 -0.58 -4.81 9.32
N CYS A 74 -1.33 -5.09 10.38
CA CYS A 74 -1.66 -6.46 10.77
C CYS A 74 -2.66 -7.08 9.78
N ILE A 75 -2.78 -8.42 9.79
CA ILE A 75 -3.66 -9.14 8.85
C ILE A 75 -5.12 -8.73 9.03
N SER A 76 -5.58 -8.56 10.29
CA SER A 76 -6.96 -8.19 10.60
C SER A 76 -7.33 -6.82 10.02
N CYS A 77 -6.52 -5.78 10.29
CA CYS A 77 -6.75 -4.44 9.76
C CYS A 77 -6.67 -4.41 8.23
N ALA A 78 -5.74 -5.16 7.64
CA ALA A 78 -5.62 -5.19 6.18
C ALA A 78 -6.83 -5.83 5.48
N ILE A 79 -7.49 -6.81 6.11
CA ILE A 79 -8.73 -7.41 5.61
C ILE A 79 -9.91 -6.45 5.83
N HIS A 80 -10.02 -5.87 7.01
CA HIS A 80 -11.09 -4.92 7.35
C HIS A 80 -11.09 -3.70 6.42
N SER A 81 -9.92 -3.09 6.19
CA SER A 81 -9.76 -1.97 5.25
C SER A 81 -9.71 -2.39 3.77
N ARG A 82 -9.96 -3.68 3.45
CA ARG A 82 -9.98 -4.23 2.09
C ARG A 82 -8.68 -4.04 1.29
N VAL A 83 -7.56 -3.83 1.97
CA VAL A 83 -6.22 -3.74 1.35
C VAL A 83 -5.77 -5.09 0.80
N VAL A 84 -6.17 -6.18 1.46
CA VAL A 84 -5.97 -7.56 0.99
C VAL A 84 -7.30 -8.30 1.08
N ARG A 85 -7.57 -9.16 0.10
CA ARG A 85 -8.78 -9.99 0.03
C ARG A 85 -8.45 -11.47 0.19
N VAL A 86 -9.45 -12.24 0.62
CA VAL A 86 -9.37 -13.71 0.61
C VAL A 86 -9.34 -14.19 -0.83
N ARG A 87 -8.50 -15.21 -1.10
CA ARG A 87 -8.28 -15.79 -2.43
C ARG A 87 -8.54 -17.30 -2.42
N SER A 88 -8.90 -17.84 -3.58
CA SER A 88 -9.07 -19.28 -3.81
C SER A 88 -7.77 -20.05 -3.51
N THR A 89 -7.84 -21.38 -3.43
CA THR A 89 -6.66 -22.24 -3.21
C THR A 89 -5.60 -22.06 -4.29
N ASN A 90 -6.02 -21.99 -5.56
CA ASN A 90 -5.14 -21.80 -6.71
C ASN A 90 -4.53 -20.39 -6.73
N ASP A 91 -5.34 -19.36 -6.55
CA ASP A 91 -4.89 -17.95 -6.62
C ASP A 91 -3.95 -17.56 -5.49
N ARG A 92 -3.98 -18.27 -4.35
CA ARG A 92 -3.00 -18.02 -3.25
C ARG A 92 -1.56 -18.26 -3.69
N LYS A 93 -1.33 -19.12 -4.69
CA LYS A 93 0.01 -19.43 -5.23
C LYS A 93 0.51 -18.29 -6.12
N ILE A 94 -0.39 -17.56 -6.77
CA ILE A 94 -0.06 -16.41 -7.63
C ILE A 94 0.46 -15.26 -6.74
N ARG A 95 1.69 -14.81 -7.02
CA ARG A 95 2.36 -13.71 -6.29
C ARG A 95 2.49 -12.41 -7.08
N GLN A 96 1.99 -12.41 -8.32
CA GLN A 96 2.01 -11.22 -9.15
C GLN A 96 1.13 -10.12 -8.54
N ILE A 97 1.61 -8.87 -8.63
CA ILE A 97 0.87 -7.69 -8.18
C ILE A 97 -0.20 -7.39 -9.23
N PRO A 98 -1.46 -7.12 -8.86
CA PRO A 98 -2.46 -6.71 -9.83
C PRO A 98 -2.01 -5.43 -10.54
N ARG A 99 -2.00 -5.45 -11.88
CA ARG A 99 -1.69 -4.27 -12.69
C ARG A 99 -2.76 -3.21 -12.41
N ARG A 100 -2.34 -2.00 -12.05
CA ARG A 100 -3.24 -0.85 -12.04
C ARG A 100 -3.60 -0.55 -13.50
N ALA A 101 -4.87 -0.42 -13.80
CA ALA A 101 -5.29 0.03 -15.13
C ALA A 101 -4.63 1.39 -15.38
N ALA A 102 -3.96 1.54 -16.52
CA ALA A 102 -3.53 2.85 -16.97
C ALA A 102 -4.80 3.70 -17.18
N PRO A 103 -4.78 5.00 -16.81
CA PRO A 103 -5.87 5.89 -17.18
C PRO A 103 -6.03 5.82 -18.70
N LYS A 104 -7.26 5.56 -19.18
CA LYS A 104 -7.56 5.61 -20.61
C LYS A 104 -7.16 7.00 -21.11
N ALA A 105 -6.35 7.07 -22.16
CA ALA A 105 -6.05 8.33 -22.82
C ALA A 105 -7.40 8.97 -23.17
N LYS A 106 -7.66 10.18 -22.66
CA LYS A 106 -8.84 10.92 -23.09
C LYS A 106 -8.61 11.26 -24.55
N GLU A 107 -9.38 10.63 -25.44
CA GLU A 107 -9.52 11.07 -26.81
C GLU A 107 -9.94 12.55 -26.75
N GLN A 108 -9.08 13.43 -27.22
CA GLN A 108 -9.36 14.86 -27.24
C GLN A 108 -10.51 15.08 -28.21
N ALA A 109 -11.71 15.32 -27.69
CA ALA A 109 -12.81 15.85 -28.48
C ALA A 109 -12.34 17.20 -29.04
N LYS A 110 -12.17 17.23 -30.36
CA LYS A 110 -11.80 18.40 -31.14
C LYS A 110 -12.93 19.43 -31.13
#